data_AF-A0A6B9FD65-F1
#
_entry.id   AF-A0A6B9FD65-F1
#
_cell.length_a   1.000
_cell.length_b   1.000
_cell.length_c   1.000
_cell.angle_alpha   90.00
_cell.angle_beta   90.00
_cell.angle_gamma   90.00
#
_symmetry.space_group_name_H-M   'P 1'
#
loop_
_entity.id
_entity.type
_entity.pdbx_description
1 polymer ?
#
loop_
_entity_poly.entity_id
_entity_poly.type
_entity_poly.pdbx_seq_one_letter_code
_entity_poly.pdbx_strand_id
1 'polypeptide(L)'
;MRLAEYLNTKGVWVDGLCWPSFSQSGGEISDVDIDLENNPIKIYVQEQYGRFGNNVHQLLNALVVARHLSVKMISCNFHLDEVKTEFIVMDDIEVRFGVKETPKSPVVSATMFYLQGFEKFICSFNCNRVKLDAERLFRLLFQEKKSKPRDWNKKRIAFHFRSGDIFSTNINPIYTQPPLSYYTTAFEHICETLPNREIHVVYEDNRNPCIEKFQSFLGEKGVPYESHSSSFIDDVRLIASVDCIVSSYSSFCDVLALMNENLGRWYAFRSISAYEGVELSISSKFANILGSAGTEVYRVTDDNKSYIALGDWKLSPEQVDQLLNYPASCLSIKRENVLPSSPLVKGEII
;
A
#
# COMPACT_ATOMS: atom_id res chain seq x y z
N MET A 1 -17.95 29.70 14.18
CA MET A 1 -18.24 28.93 12.94
C MET A 1 -18.25 27.49 13.39
N ARG A 2 -19.32 26.75 13.08
CA ARG A 2 -19.38 25.34 13.49
C ARG A 2 -18.36 24.52 12.74
N LEU A 3 -17.85 23.44 13.34
CA LEU A 3 -16.91 22.54 12.68
C LEU A 3 -17.45 22.01 11.33
N ALA A 4 -18.73 21.63 11.28
CA ALA A 4 -19.37 21.17 10.05
C ALA A 4 -19.38 22.26 8.95
N GLU A 5 -19.65 23.52 9.31
CA GLU A 5 -19.59 24.64 8.37
C GLU A 5 -18.18 24.84 7.84
N TYR A 6 -17.17 24.80 8.72
CA TYR A 6 -15.76 24.87 8.31
C TYR A 6 -15.38 23.75 7.34
N LEU A 7 -15.74 22.50 7.66
CA LEU A 7 -15.48 21.36 6.79
C LEU A 7 -16.11 21.53 5.40
N ASN A 8 -17.35 22.04 5.33
CA ASN A 8 -17.99 22.37 4.07
C ASN A 8 -17.22 23.44 3.27
N THR A 9 -16.65 24.48 3.92
CA THR A 9 -15.79 25.47 3.24
C THR A 9 -14.50 24.85 2.68
N LYS A 10 -14.05 23.74 3.25
CA LYS A 10 -12.90 22.95 2.76
C LYS A 10 -13.31 21.89 1.74
N GLY A 11 -14.57 21.89 1.28
CA GLY A 11 -15.07 20.95 0.28
C GLY A 11 -15.30 19.53 0.80
N VAL A 12 -15.39 19.36 2.12
CA VAL A 12 -15.72 18.08 2.76
C VAL A 12 -17.23 17.92 2.80
N TRP A 13 -17.75 16.79 2.33
CA TRP A 13 -19.15 16.40 2.45
C TRP A 13 -19.38 15.74 3.82
N VAL A 14 -19.82 16.55 4.79
CA VAL A 14 -20.01 16.16 6.20
C VAL A 14 -20.94 14.96 6.36
N ASP A 15 -22.07 14.92 5.66
CA ASP A 15 -23.00 13.79 5.77
C ASP A 15 -22.35 12.50 5.26
N GLY A 16 -21.59 12.58 4.16
CA GLY A 16 -20.88 11.43 3.60
C GLY A 16 -19.87 10.83 4.57
N LEU A 17 -19.18 11.67 5.35
CA LEU A 17 -18.23 11.22 6.37
C LEU A 17 -18.91 10.36 7.44
N CYS A 18 -20.17 10.67 7.79
CA CYS A 18 -20.94 9.93 8.78
C CYS A 18 -21.59 8.65 8.25
N TRP A 19 -21.53 8.38 6.95
CA TRP A 19 -22.11 7.17 6.37
C TRP A 19 -21.16 5.98 6.58
N PRO A 20 -21.67 4.81 7.00
CA PRO A 20 -20.86 3.60 7.07
C PRO A 20 -20.49 3.12 5.66
N SER A 21 -19.27 2.58 5.50
CA SER A 21 -18.81 2.00 4.23
C SER A 21 -18.16 0.64 4.45
N PHE A 22 -18.47 -0.33 3.59
CA PHE A 22 -17.79 -1.63 3.47
C PHE A 22 -17.27 -2.22 4.80
N SER A 23 -18.19 -2.55 5.72
CA SER A 23 -17.96 -3.10 7.08
C SER A 23 -17.34 -2.16 8.12
N GLN A 24 -17.16 -0.88 7.82
CA GLN A 24 -16.60 0.12 8.73
C GLN A 24 -17.70 0.95 9.37
N SER A 25 -17.40 1.41 10.58
CA SER A 25 -18.21 2.41 11.29
C SER A 25 -18.26 3.70 10.48
N GLY A 26 -19.40 4.40 10.50
CA GLY A 26 -19.47 5.76 10.00
C GLY A 26 -18.55 6.67 10.84
N GLY A 27 -18.00 7.70 10.19
CA GLY A 27 -17.27 8.71 10.92
C GLY A 27 -18.18 9.56 11.81
N GLU A 28 -17.57 10.37 12.67
CA GLU A 28 -18.24 11.29 13.56
C GLU A 28 -17.53 12.65 13.55
N ILE A 29 -18.30 13.73 13.64
CA ILE A 29 -17.79 15.10 13.72
C ILE A 29 -18.38 15.73 14.99
N SER A 30 -17.55 16.41 15.77
CA SER A 30 -18.03 17.16 16.94
C SER A 30 -18.96 18.32 16.52
N ASP A 31 -20.14 18.43 17.12
CA ASP A 31 -21.00 19.62 16.98
C ASP A 31 -20.56 20.72 17.94
N VAL A 32 -19.44 21.38 17.59
CA VAL A 32 -18.85 22.48 18.37
C VAL A 32 -18.45 23.65 17.47
N ASP A 33 -18.38 24.84 18.06
CA ASP A 33 -17.68 25.97 17.45
C ASP A 33 -16.17 25.71 17.43
N ILE A 34 -15.53 26.08 16.32
CA ILE A 34 -14.08 25.98 16.19
C ILE A 34 -13.39 27.28 16.60
N ASP A 35 -12.32 27.13 17.36
CA ASP A 35 -11.30 28.14 17.60
C ASP A 35 -9.97 27.52 17.17
N LEU A 36 -9.53 27.81 15.95
CA LEU A 36 -8.33 27.18 15.39
C LEU A 36 -7.05 27.58 16.12
N GLU A 37 -7.04 28.70 16.84
CA GLU A 37 -5.87 29.18 17.58
C GLU A 37 -5.77 28.50 18.95
N ASN A 38 -6.87 28.46 19.72
CA ASN A 38 -6.86 27.96 21.09
C ASN A 38 -7.28 26.49 21.20
N ASN A 39 -8.05 25.97 20.25
CA ASN A 39 -8.55 24.59 20.26
C ASN A 39 -8.58 24.00 18.84
N PRO A 40 -7.41 23.64 18.28
CA PRO A 40 -7.31 23.19 16.90
C PRO A 40 -8.06 21.87 16.68
N ILE A 41 -8.48 21.68 15.42
CA ILE A 41 -9.10 20.44 14.95
C ILE A 41 -8.11 19.28 15.09
N LYS A 42 -8.63 18.13 15.49
CA LYS A 42 -7.89 16.87 15.66
C LYS A 42 -8.51 15.80 14.76
N ILE A 43 -7.70 14.83 14.33
CA ILE A 43 -8.18 13.63 13.63
C ILE A 43 -8.06 12.44 14.57
N TYR A 44 -9.12 11.63 14.63
CA TYR A 44 -9.14 10.37 15.36
C TYR A 44 -9.41 9.21 14.41
N VAL A 45 -8.49 8.25 14.36
CA VAL A 45 -8.64 7.03 13.59
C VAL A 45 -9.24 5.95 14.51
N GLN A 46 -10.52 5.66 14.30
CA GLN A 46 -11.40 5.01 15.29
C GLN A 46 -10.97 3.59 15.68
N GLU A 47 -10.43 2.82 14.73
CA GLU A 47 -10.15 1.40 14.93
C GLU A 47 -9.09 0.86 13.97
N GLN A 48 -8.55 -0.31 14.34
CA GLN A 48 -7.71 -1.09 13.45
C GLN A 48 -8.57 -1.72 12.34
N TYR A 49 -8.14 -1.60 11.09
CA TYR A 49 -8.77 -2.30 9.97
C TYR A 49 -7.77 -3.25 9.34
N GLY A 50 -8.01 -4.56 9.45
CA GLY A 50 -7.09 -5.58 8.92
C GLY A 50 -5.71 -5.57 9.59
N ARG A 51 -4.67 -5.91 8.80
CA ARG A 51 -3.27 -6.05 9.24
C ARG A 51 -2.45 -4.81 8.85
N PHE A 52 -1.14 -4.86 9.04
CA PHE A 52 -0.18 -3.79 8.75
C PHE A 52 -0.48 -2.93 7.52
N GLY A 53 -0.61 -3.54 6.33
CA GLY A 53 -0.79 -2.81 5.06
C GLY A 53 -2.00 -1.88 5.09
N ASN A 54 -3.11 -2.36 5.63
CA ASN A 54 -4.33 -1.58 5.75
C ASN A 54 -4.17 -0.45 6.77
N ASN A 55 -3.53 -0.70 7.91
CA ASN A 55 -3.37 0.32 8.95
C ASN A 55 -2.38 1.42 8.55
N VAL A 56 -1.35 1.09 7.78
CA VAL A 56 -0.48 2.09 7.14
C VAL A 56 -1.26 2.90 6.10
N HIS A 57 -2.12 2.25 5.31
CA HIS A 57 -3.00 2.94 4.38
C HIS A 57 -3.96 3.92 5.09
N GLN A 58 -4.56 3.51 6.22
CA GLN A 58 -5.36 4.40 7.09
C GLN A 58 -4.55 5.63 7.53
N LEU A 59 -3.31 5.42 7.97
CA LEU A 59 -2.44 6.50 8.41
C LEU A 59 -2.07 7.46 7.28
N LEU A 60 -1.76 6.95 6.08
CA LEU A 60 -1.45 7.80 4.93
C LEU A 60 -2.67 8.63 4.48
N ASN A 61 -3.86 8.04 4.47
CA ASN A 61 -5.10 8.77 4.25
C ASN A 61 -5.31 9.86 5.32
N ALA A 62 -5.10 9.52 6.60
CA ALA A 62 -5.24 10.48 7.70
C ALA A 62 -4.23 11.64 7.59
N LEU A 63 -2.99 11.39 7.15
CA LEU A 63 -1.99 12.44 6.90
C LEU A 63 -2.41 13.36 5.74
N VAL A 64 -2.96 12.79 4.67
CA VAL A 64 -3.48 13.53 3.52
C VAL A 64 -4.64 14.45 3.95
N VAL A 65 -5.57 13.95 4.75
CA VAL A 65 -6.67 14.75 5.34
C VAL A 65 -6.14 15.80 6.31
N ALA A 66 -5.18 15.44 7.17
CA ALA A 66 -4.62 16.35 8.17
C ALA A 66 -4.02 17.58 7.51
N ARG A 67 -3.27 17.39 6.41
CA ARG A 67 -2.69 18.51 5.65
C ARG A 67 -3.76 19.38 5.00
N HIS A 68 -4.78 18.78 4.41
CA HIS A 68 -5.91 19.51 3.79
C HIS A 68 -6.64 20.41 4.80
N LEU A 69 -6.81 19.90 6.02
CA LEU A 69 -7.51 20.61 7.10
C LEU A 69 -6.60 21.44 8.00
N SER A 70 -5.29 21.43 7.76
CA SER A 70 -4.26 22.05 8.60
C SER A 70 -4.28 21.55 10.06
N VAL A 71 -4.56 20.26 10.24
CA VAL A 71 -4.58 19.55 11.53
C VAL A 71 -3.15 19.15 11.92
N LYS A 72 -2.80 19.41 13.18
CA LYS A 72 -1.47 19.11 13.74
C LYS A 72 -1.44 17.85 14.61
N MET A 73 -2.57 17.18 14.80
CA MET A 73 -2.67 16.00 15.66
C MET A 73 -3.55 14.91 15.06
N ILE A 74 -2.99 13.72 14.91
CA ILE A 74 -3.67 12.49 14.53
C ILE A 74 -3.53 11.51 15.70
N SER A 75 -4.65 11.00 16.20
CA SER A 75 -4.68 9.94 17.21
C SER A 75 -5.22 8.66 16.58
N CYS A 76 -4.48 7.57 16.64
CA CYS A 76 -4.89 6.27 16.13
C CYS A 76 -5.25 5.33 17.29
N ASN A 77 -6.43 4.72 17.26
CA ASN A 77 -6.85 3.69 18.20
C ASN A 77 -6.31 2.29 17.82
N PHE A 78 -5.07 2.25 17.38
CA PHE A 78 -4.36 1.02 17.05
C PHE A 78 -2.86 1.23 17.15
N HIS A 79 -2.13 0.13 17.28
CA HIS A 79 -0.69 0.08 17.02
C HIS A 79 -0.46 -0.55 15.64
N LEU A 80 0.65 -0.20 15.01
CA LEU A 80 1.10 -0.89 13.81
C LEU A 80 1.75 -2.21 14.21
N ASP A 81 1.47 -3.29 13.47
CA ASP A 81 1.97 -4.64 13.76
C ASP A 81 3.48 -4.63 14.01
N GLU A 82 3.90 -5.18 15.15
CA GLU A 82 5.30 -5.30 15.60
C GLU A 82 6.08 -3.97 15.75
N VAL A 83 5.44 -2.82 15.58
CA VAL A 83 6.04 -1.49 15.80
C VAL A 83 5.73 -0.99 17.21
N LYS A 84 6.77 -0.78 18.02
CA LYS A 84 6.64 -0.38 19.44
C LYS A 84 6.60 1.13 19.69
N THR A 85 6.37 1.91 18.64
CA THR A 85 6.39 3.38 18.71
C THR A 85 5.05 3.91 19.21
N GLU A 86 5.07 4.73 20.26
CA GLU A 86 3.85 5.35 20.81
C GLU A 86 3.44 6.61 20.05
N PHE A 87 4.41 7.35 19.50
CA PHE A 87 4.12 8.51 18.65
C PHE A 87 5.27 8.79 17.68
N ILE A 88 4.95 9.48 16.59
CA ILE A 88 5.90 10.04 15.64
C ILE A 88 5.53 11.48 15.29
N VAL A 89 6.49 12.21 14.72
CA VAL A 89 6.26 13.58 14.23
C VAL A 89 6.56 13.67 12.72
N MET A 90 5.51 13.96 11.95
CA MET A 90 5.50 14.12 10.51
C MET A 90 5.41 15.61 10.15
N ASP A 91 6.57 16.26 10.03
CA ASP A 91 6.71 17.73 9.97
C ASP A 91 6.19 18.40 11.25
N ASP A 92 5.03 19.03 11.19
CA ASP A 92 4.33 19.66 12.31
C ASP A 92 3.10 18.85 12.78
N ILE A 93 2.90 17.66 12.23
CA ILE A 93 1.80 16.75 12.58
C ILE A 93 2.30 15.69 13.56
N GLU A 94 1.78 15.70 14.78
CA GLU A 94 1.99 14.65 15.76
C GLU A 94 1.02 13.49 15.51
N VAL A 95 1.55 12.28 15.39
CA VAL A 95 0.77 11.05 15.23
C VAL A 95 0.96 10.19 16.47
N ARG A 96 -0.12 9.91 17.21
CA ARG A 96 -0.11 9.03 18.39
C ARG A 96 -0.77 7.70 18.08
N PHE A 97 -0.20 6.61 18.58
CA PHE A 97 -0.71 5.25 18.43
C PHE A 97 -1.28 4.72 19.76
N GLY A 98 -2.22 3.78 19.68
CA GLY A 98 -2.84 3.17 20.87
C GLY A 98 -3.74 4.09 21.70
N VAL A 99 -4.21 5.20 21.13
CA VAL A 99 -5.08 6.15 21.83
C VAL A 99 -6.51 5.60 21.86
N LYS A 100 -6.96 5.11 23.02
CA LYS A 100 -8.28 4.46 23.18
C LYS A 100 -9.46 5.42 23.28
N GLU A 101 -9.21 6.61 23.80
CA GLU A 101 -10.24 7.62 24.02
C GLU A 101 -10.22 8.65 22.89
N THR A 102 -11.40 8.93 22.33
CA THR A 102 -11.56 10.02 21.36
C THR A 102 -11.05 11.34 21.97
N PRO A 103 -10.16 12.07 21.29
CA PRO A 103 -9.67 13.35 21.78
C PRO A 103 -10.80 14.35 22.01
N LYS A 104 -10.59 15.29 22.94
CA LYS A 104 -11.53 16.40 23.18
C LYS A 104 -11.75 17.21 21.91
N SER A 105 -13.00 17.58 21.64
CA SER A 105 -13.43 18.37 20.50
C SER A 105 -12.66 19.69 20.33
N PRO A 106 -12.53 20.23 19.10
CA PRO A 106 -13.10 19.73 17.84
C PRO A 106 -12.34 18.51 17.28
N VAL A 107 -13.08 17.45 16.91
CA VAL A 107 -12.51 16.23 16.33
C VAL A 107 -13.29 15.77 15.09
N VAL A 108 -12.55 15.28 14.10
CA VAL A 108 -13.05 14.48 12.98
C VAL A 108 -12.60 13.04 13.21
N SER A 109 -13.55 12.14 13.36
CA SER A 109 -13.36 10.74 13.74
C SER A 109 -13.80 9.85 12.58
N ALA A 110 -12.97 8.90 12.14
CA ALA A 110 -13.35 7.90 11.13
C ALA A 110 -12.33 6.74 11.14
N THR A 111 -12.64 5.62 10.48
CA THR A 111 -11.66 4.55 10.22
C THR A 111 -10.52 5.03 9.29
N MET A 112 -10.75 6.07 8.47
CA MET A 112 -9.76 6.63 7.52
C MET A 112 -9.20 5.64 6.51
N PHE A 113 -9.78 4.45 6.36
CA PHE A 113 -9.40 3.51 5.31
C PHE A 113 -9.95 3.93 3.95
N TYR A 114 -11.17 4.46 3.94
CA TYR A 114 -11.71 5.23 2.84
C TYR A 114 -11.76 6.72 3.22
N LEU A 115 -11.60 7.58 2.22
CA LEU A 115 -11.67 9.03 2.27
C LEU A 115 -13.10 9.50 1.96
N GLN A 116 -14.10 8.83 2.54
CA GLN A 116 -15.50 9.18 2.36
C GLN A 116 -15.78 10.57 2.95
N GLY A 117 -16.57 11.38 2.24
CA GLY A 117 -16.74 12.80 2.54
C GLY A 117 -15.61 13.69 2.02
N PHE A 118 -14.49 13.15 1.54
CA PHE A 118 -13.37 13.90 0.98
C PHE A 118 -13.24 13.73 -0.54
N GLU A 119 -14.29 13.30 -1.23
CA GLU A 119 -14.29 12.94 -2.65
C GLU A 119 -13.68 14.03 -3.55
N LYS A 120 -14.06 15.28 -3.31
CA LYS A 120 -13.54 16.44 -4.07
C LYS A 120 -12.03 16.63 -3.91
N PHE A 121 -11.50 16.29 -2.73
CA PHE A 121 -10.09 16.43 -2.40
C PHE A 121 -9.24 15.28 -2.95
N ILE A 122 -9.79 14.05 -3.01
CA ILE A 122 -9.09 12.88 -3.56
C ILE A 122 -8.53 13.17 -4.96
N CYS A 123 -9.32 13.84 -5.79
CA CYS A 123 -8.93 14.21 -7.15
C CYS A 123 -7.77 15.22 -7.23
N SER A 124 -7.43 15.94 -6.15
CA SER A 124 -6.46 17.04 -6.17
C SER A 124 -5.25 16.89 -5.23
N PHE A 125 -5.18 15.87 -4.37
CA PHE A 125 -4.01 15.72 -3.51
C PHE A 125 -2.70 15.51 -4.30
N ASN A 126 -1.60 15.97 -3.70
CA ASN A 126 -0.26 15.88 -4.27
C ASN A 126 0.32 14.47 -4.10
N CYS A 127 0.37 13.71 -5.19
CA CYS A 127 0.92 12.35 -5.24
C CYS A 127 2.36 12.26 -4.71
N ASN A 128 3.23 13.21 -5.07
CA ASN A 128 4.61 13.23 -4.61
C ASN A 128 4.69 13.44 -3.09
N ARG A 129 3.78 14.24 -2.52
CA ARG A 129 3.72 14.41 -1.07
C ARG A 129 3.34 13.12 -0.34
N VAL A 130 2.36 12.37 -0.86
CA VAL A 130 1.98 11.06 -0.28
C VAL A 130 3.16 10.10 -0.30
N LYS A 131 3.92 10.08 -1.39
CA LYS A 131 5.14 9.26 -1.52
C LYS A 131 6.20 9.64 -0.48
N LEU A 132 6.50 10.93 -0.34
CA LEU A 132 7.45 11.44 0.66
C LEU A 132 7.00 11.14 2.11
N ASP A 133 5.71 11.28 2.40
CA ASP A 133 5.13 10.95 3.70
C ASP A 133 5.29 9.45 4.00
N ALA A 134 5.06 8.56 3.02
CA ALA A 134 5.26 7.13 3.18
C ALA A 134 6.73 6.75 3.40
N GLU A 135 7.67 7.33 2.64
CA GLU A 135 9.11 7.11 2.85
C GLU A 135 9.58 7.58 4.22
N ARG A 136 9.12 8.75 4.67
CA ARG A 136 9.45 9.27 6.00
C ARG A 136 8.86 8.39 7.10
N LEU A 137 7.63 7.91 6.91
CA LEU A 137 7.00 6.98 7.83
C LEU A 137 7.85 5.72 8.00
N PHE A 138 8.38 5.17 6.90
CA PHE A 138 9.28 4.02 6.97
C PHE A 138 10.53 4.31 7.82
N ARG A 139 11.16 5.48 7.64
CA ARG A 139 12.32 5.89 8.43
C ARG A 139 12.01 5.96 9.92
N LEU A 140 10.89 6.58 10.28
CA LEU A 140 10.50 6.79 11.68
C LEU A 140 10.09 5.49 12.38
N LEU A 141 9.52 4.53 11.66
CA LEU A 141 9.01 3.30 12.26
C LEU A 141 10.00 2.13 12.22
N PHE A 142 10.89 2.07 11.23
CA PHE A 142 11.67 0.85 10.94
C PHE A 142 13.18 1.04 10.88
N GLN A 143 13.71 2.27 10.80
CA GLN A 143 15.16 2.51 10.70
C GLN A 143 15.82 2.60 12.09
N GLU A 144 16.16 1.44 12.68
CA GLU A 144 17.06 1.39 13.85
C GLU A 144 18.16 0.32 13.78
N LYS A 145 18.31 -0.41 12.66
CA LYS A 145 19.39 -1.41 12.52
C LYS A 145 20.29 -1.13 11.35
N LYS A 146 21.61 -1.27 11.57
CA LYS A 146 22.61 -1.39 10.51
C LYS A 146 22.19 -2.56 9.60
N SER A 147 21.73 -2.24 8.41
CA SER A 147 21.49 -3.24 7.37
C SER A 147 22.81 -3.89 6.96
N LYS A 148 22.77 -5.12 6.45
CA LYS A 148 23.94 -5.70 5.78
C LYS A 148 24.37 -4.74 4.66
N PRO A 149 25.69 -4.58 4.42
CA PRO A 149 26.17 -3.77 3.31
C PRO A 149 25.50 -4.21 2.01
N ARG A 150 24.92 -3.25 1.28
CA ARG A 150 24.32 -3.48 -0.03
C ARG A 150 25.41 -3.41 -1.09
N ASP A 151 25.43 -4.40 -1.99
CA ASP A 151 26.20 -4.30 -3.24
C ASP A 151 25.43 -3.42 -4.21
N TRP A 152 25.83 -2.15 -4.33
CA TRP A 152 25.18 -1.18 -5.21
C TRP A 152 25.34 -1.49 -6.70
N ASN A 153 26.20 -2.46 -7.06
CA ASN A 153 26.33 -2.92 -8.45
C ASN A 153 25.23 -3.93 -8.84
N LYS A 154 24.45 -4.42 -7.88
CA LYS A 154 23.35 -5.35 -8.13
C LYS A 154 22.01 -4.69 -7.85
N LYS A 155 21.05 -4.95 -8.73
CA LYS A 155 19.65 -4.58 -8.55
C LYS A 155 18.95 -5.67 -7.76
N ARG A 156 18.41 -5.30 -6.59
CA ARG A 156 17.63 -6.20 -5.75
C ARG A 156 16.21 -6.27 -6.28
N ILE A 157 15.72 -7.48 -6.46
CA ILE A 157 14.37 -7.76 -6.96
C ILE A 157 13.67 -8.65 -5.96
N ALA A 158 12.54 -8.18 -5.41
CA ALA A 158 11.68 -8.99 -4.55
C ALA A 158 10.52 -9.57 -5.36
N PHE A 159 10.42 -10.90 -5.41
CA PHE A 159 9.23 -11.61 -5.84
C PHE A 159 8.43 -11.99 -4.61
N HIS A 160 7.32 -11.29 -4.38
CA HIS A 160 6.47 -11.52 -3.21
C HIS A 160 5.30 -12.44 -3.55
N PHE A 161 5.14 -13.49 -2.76
CA PHE A 161 4.01 -14.41 -2.85
C PHE A 161 3.13 -14.22 -1.61
N ARG A 162 1.84 -13.93 -1.82
CA ARG A 162 0.88 -14.03 -0.69
C ARG A 162 0.71 -15.51 -0.39
N SER A 163 0.77 -15.87 0.89
CA SER A 163 0.54 -17.23 1.38
C SER A 163 -0.35 -17.18 2.62
N GLY A 164 -0.33 -18.21 3.48
CA GLY A 164 -1.00 -18.18 4.77
C GLY A 164 -2.52 -18.36 4.69
N ASP A 165 -3.28 -17.32 5.06
CA ASP A 165 -4.73 -17.36 5.25
C ASP A 165 -5.51 -17.58 3.94
N ILE A 166 -5.01 -17.04 2.83
CA ILE A 166 -5.66 -17.18 1.52
C ILE A 166 -5.57 -18.60 0.93
N PHE A 167 -4.71 -19.44 1.52
CA PHE A 167 -4.56 -20.88 1.26
C PHE A 167 -5.08 -21.72 2.44
N SER A 168 -5.96 -21.17 3.27
CA SER A 168 -6.59 -21.84 4.42
C SER A 168 -8.09 -22.07 4.19
N THR A 169 -8.86 -22.43 5.23
CA THR A 169 -10.30 -22.72 5.10
C THR A 169 -11.18 -21.47 5.00
N ASN A 170 -10.79 -20.35 5.61
CA ASN A 170 -11.55 -19.09 5.60
C ASN A 170 -10.99 -18.14 4.53
N ILE A 171 -11.28 -18.45 3.28
CA ILE A 171 -10.74 -17.74 2.11
C ILE A 171 -11.55 -16.47 1.87
N ASN A 172 -10.87 -15.34 1.70
CA ASN A 172 -11.51 -14.16 1.15
C ASN A 172 -11.42 -14.19 -0.39
N PRO A 173 -12.55 -14.34 -1.10
CA PRO A 173 -12.54 -14.67 -2.52
C PRO A 173 -12.09 -13.52 -3.43
N ILE A 174 -11.98 -12.28 -2.90
CA ILE A 174 -11.50 -11.13 -3.67
C ILE A 174 -9.98 -11.19 -3.90
N TYR A 175 -9.24 -11.95 -3.09
CA TYR A 175 -7.77 -12.05 -3.15
C TYR A 175 -7.32 -13.18 -4.08
N THR A 176 -7.81 -13.18 -5.31
CA THR A 176 -7.34 -14.10 -6.35
C THR A 176 -5.84 -13.93 -6.56
N GLN A 177 -5.08 -15.02 -6.40
CA GLN A 177 -3.62 -14.96 -6.46
C GLN A 177 -3.08 -14.99 -7.89
N PRO A 178 -1.98 -14.27 -8.20
CA PRO A 178 -1.36 -14.31 -9.51
C PRO A 178 -0.84 -15.71 -9.86
N PRO A 179 -0.95 -16.17 -11.13
CA PRO A 179 -0.44 -17.47 -11.55
C PRO A 179 1.09 -17.51 -11.54
N LEU A 180 1.67 -18.72 -11.50
CA LEU A 180 3.12 -18.94 -11.64
C LEU A 180 3.67 -18.24 -12.91
N SER A 181 2.92 -18.30 -14.01
CA SER A 181 3.28 -17.67 -15.27
C SER A 181 3.40 -16.16 -15.21
N TYR A 182 2.71 -15.47 -14.28
CA TYR A 182 2.94 -14.05 -14.05
C TYR A 182 4.35 -13.79 -13.53
N TYR A 183 4.78 -14.54 -12.51
CA TYR A 183 6.11 -14.37 -11.92
C TYR A 183 7.23 -14.71 -12.90
N THR A 184 7.08 -15.79 -13.67
CA THR A 184 8.08 -16.15 -14.69
C THR A 184 8.10 -15.14 -15.84
N THR A 185 6.94 -14.65 -16.30
CA THR A 185 6.86 -13.60 -17.34
C THR A 185 7.51 -12.30 -16.89
N ALA A 186 7.23 -11.85 -15.65
CA ALA A 186 7.89 -10.68 -15.08
C ALA A 186 9.41 -10.89 -14.95
N PHE A 187 9.85 -12.09 -14.52
CA PHE A 187 11.26 -12.44 -14.41
C PHE A 187 11.99 -12.36 -15.75
N GLU A 188 11.44 -12.92 -16.83
CA GLU A 188 12.07 -12.88 -18.16
C GLU A 188 12.21 -11.43 -18.65
N HIS A 189 11.15 -10.63 -18.53
CA HIS A 189 11.18 -9.22 -18.92
C HIS A 189 12.18 -8.40 -18.09
N ILE A 190 12.29 -8.66 -16.78
CA ILE A 190 13.34 -8.07 -15.93
C ILE A 190 14.72 -8.53 -16.40
N CYS A 191 14.86 -9.79 -16.83
CA CYS A 191 16.12 -10.32 -17.30
C CYS A 191 16.65 -9.62 -18.55
N GLU A 192 15.75 -9.22 -19.44
CA GLU A 192 16.05 -8.47 -20.66
C GLU A 192 16.46 -7.02 -20.38
N THR A 193 15.98 -6.43 -19.28
CA THR A 193 15.99 -4.97 -19.10
C THR A 193 16.78 -4.46 -17.88
N LEU A 194 17.21 -5.33 -16.96
CA LEU A 194 17.99 -4.95 -15.77
C LEU A 194 19.15 -5.92 -15.51
N PRO A 195 20.35 -5.73 -16.07
CA PRO A 195 21.49 -6.63 -15.81
C PRO A 195 21.91 -6.61 -14.33
N ASN A 196 22.65 -7.64 -13.90
CA ASN A 196 23.23 -7.79 -12.55
C ASN A 196 22.18 -7.72 -11.42
N ARG A 197 21.62 -8.88 -11.09
CA ARG A 197 20.41 -9.02 -10.27
C ARG A 197 20.69 -9.81 -9.01
N GLU A 198 20.05 -9.42 -7.91
CA GLU A 198 19.96 -10.18 -6.67
C GLU A 198 18.48 -10.52 -6.45
N ILE A 199 18.13 -11.80 -6.51
CA ILE A 199 16.74 -12.26 -6.46
C ILE A 199 16.38 -12.65 -5.03
N HIS A 200 15.32 -12.04 -4.51
CA HIS A 200 14.74 -12.38 -3.22
C HIS A 200 13.32 -12.93 -3.44
N VAL A 201 13.05 -14.12 -2.91
CA VAL A 201 11.72 -14.74 -2.94
C VAL A 201 11.12 -14.60 -1.54
N VAL A 202 10.06 -13.79 -1.40
CA VAL A 202 9.51 -13.40 -0.08
C VAL A 202 8.09 -13.94 0.09
N TYR A 203 7.83 -14.62 1.20
CA TYR A 203 6.55 -15.28 1.47
C TYR A 203 6.34 -15.59 2.96
N GLU A 204 5.08 -15.65 3.41
CA GLU A 204 4.74 -15.93 4.82
C GLU A 204 5.00 -17.39 5.22
N ASP A 205 4.60 -18.35 4.36
CA ASP A 205 4.78 -19.79 4.55
C ASP A 205 4.75 -20.52 3.18
N ASN A 206 4.93 -21.84 3.17
CA ASN A 206 4.98 -22.65 1.94
C ASN A 206 3.59 -23.08 1.40
N ARG A 207 2.47 -22.48 1.85
CA ARG A 207 1.14 -22.92 1.40
C ARG A 207 0.80 -22.51 -0.03
N ASN A 208 1.39 -21.44 -0.55
CA ASN A 208 1.24 -21.06 -1.95
C ASN A 208 2.10 -21.99 -2.84
N PRO A 209 1.50 -22.83 -3.69
CA PRO A 209 2.24 -23.84 -4.45
C PRO A 209 3.11 -23.23 -5.56
N CYS A 210 2.92 -21.95 -5.92
CA CYS A 210 3.81 -21.26 -6.85
C CYS A 210 5.21 -21.05 -6.30
N ILE A 211 5.40 -20.99 -4.98
CA ILE A 211 6.69 -20.66 -4.37
C ILE A 211 7.75 -21.70 -4.76
N GLU A 212 7.49 -22.97 -4.49
CA GLU A 212 8.41 -24.07 -4.80
C GLU A 212 8.65 -24.20 -6.31
N LYS A 213 7.59 -24.02 -7.12
CA LYS A 213 7.71 -24.07 -8.59
C LYS A 213 8.53 -22.93 -9.16
N PHE A 214 8.39 -21.73 -8.62
CA PHE A 214 9.18 -20.58 -9.04
C PHE A 214 10.66 -20.72 -8.63
N GLN A 215 10.91 -21.22 -7.42
CA GLN A 215 12.26 -21.55 -6.96
C GLN A 215 12.93 -22.61 -7.84
N SER A 216 12.17 -23.64 -8.23
CA SER A 216 12.65 -24.68 -9.15
C SER A 216 13.01 -24.08 -10.52
N PHE A 217 12.14 -23.23 -11.06
CA PHE A 217 12.39 -22.49 -12.31
C PHE A 217 13.67 -21.63 -12.23
N LEU A 218 13.92 -20.94 -11.12
CA LEU A 218 15.17 -20.19 -10.92
C LEU A 218 16.39 -21.12 -10.88
N GLY A 219 16.28 -22.25 -10.19
CA GLY A 219 17.32 -23.28 -10.12
C GLY A 219 17.67 -23.88 -11.49
N GLU A 220 16.66 -24.22 -12.29
CA GLU A 220 16.82 -24.73 -13.67
C GLU A 220 17.53 -23.72 -14.58
N LYS A 221 17.31 -22.42 -14.36
CA LYS A 221 18.02 -21.35 -15.06
C LYS A 221 19.40 -21.03 -14.48
N GLY A 222 19.82 -21.69 -13.41
CA GLY A 222 21.07 -21.41 -12.72
C GLY A 222 21.13 -20.02 -12.07
N VAL A 223 19.97 -19.46 -11.71
CA VAL A 223 19.86 -18.12 -11.14
C VAL A 223 19.89 -18.23 -9.61
N PRO A 224 20.90 -17.67 -8.93
CA PRO A 224 20.94 -17.69 -7.47
C PRO A 224 19.83 -16.79 -6.90
N TYR A 225 19.22 -17.25 -5.81
CA TYR A 225 18.19 -16.50 -5.09
C TYR A 225 18.30 -16.73 -3.57
N GLU A 226 17.76 -15.79 -2.80
CA GLU A 226 17.56 -15.91 -1.36
C GLU A 226 16.06 -16.05 -1.05
N SER A 227 15.70 -17.01 -0.20
CA SER A 227 14.33 -17.15 0.29
C SER A 227 14.17 -16.47 1.65
N HIS A 228 13.07 -15.72 1.78
CA HIS A 228 12.72 -15.00 3.00
C HIS A 228 11.31 -15.39 3.43
N SER A 229 11.24 -16.09 4.55
CA SER A 229 9.98 -16.47 5.24
C SER A 229 10.16 -16.33 6.75
N SER A 230 10.78 -15.23 7.15
CA SER A 230 11.41 -15.08 8.46
C SER A 230 10.54 -14.26 9.41
N SER A 231 11.03 -13.10 9.84
CA SER A 231 10.25 -12.16 10.65
C SER A 231 9.57 -11.14 9.75
N PHE A 232 8.37 -10.74 10.15
CA PHE A 232 7.60 -9.68 9.49
C PHE A 232 8.42 -8.39 9.32
N ILE A 233 9.17 -7.99 10.35
CA ILE A 233 10.02 -6.79 10.30
C ILE A 233 11.16 -6.91 9.29
N ASP A 234 11.76 -8.11 9.14
CA ASP A 234 12.83 -8.32 8.16
C ASP A 234 12.27 -8.29 6.73
N ASP A 235 11.09 -8.86 6.50
CA ASP A 235 10.41 -8.81 5.21
C ASP A 235 10.00 -7.37 4.83
N VAL A 236 9.46 -6.61 5.79
CA VAL A 236 9.17 -5.16 5.63
C VAL A 236 10.43 -4.41 5.19
N ARG A 237 11.55 -4.61 5.89
CA ARG A 237 12.81 -3.91 5.58
C ARG A 237 13.39 -4.32 4.23
N LEU A 238 13.31 -5.61 3.90
CA LEU A 238 13.80 -6.12 2.62
C LEU A 238 12.99 -5.50 1.47
N ILE A 239 11.67 -5.68 1.46
CA ILE A 239 10.81 -5.21 0.37
C ILE A 239 10.82 -3.67 0.26
N ALA A 240 10.90 -2.94 1.38
CA ALA A 240 10.99 -1.48 1.35
C ALA A 240 12.37 -0.94 0.93
N SER A 241 13.35 -1.80 0.61
CA SER A 241 14.71 -1.38 0.20
C SER A 241 15.19 -1.95 -1.14
N VAL A 242 14.37 -2.75 -1.83
CA VAL A 242 14.71 -3.31 -3.15
C VAL A 242 14.55 -2.29 -4.29
N ASP A 243 15.17 -2.55 -5.44
CA ASP A 243 15.03 -1.72 -6.65
C ASP A 243 13.76 -2.07 -7.45
N CYS A 244 13.26 -3.31 -7.30
CA CYS A 244 12.15 -3.83 -8.08
C CYS A 244 11.28 -4.75 -7.21
N ILE A 245 9.97 -4.56 -7.28
CA ILE A 245 9.00 -5.45 -6.61
C ILE A 245 8.12 -6.09 -7.69
N VAL A 246 8.03 -7.42 -7.65
CA VAL A 246 7.01 -8.21 -8.36
C VAL A 246 6.01 -8.67 -7.32
N SER A 247 4.87 -7.98 -7.26
CA SER A 247 3.92 -8.11 -6.16
C SER A 247 2.89 -9.21 -6.38
N SER A 248 2.42 -9.77 -5.28
CA SER A 248 1.12 -10.44 -5.24
C SER A 248 0.00 -9.45 -4.95
N TYR A 249 -1.26 -9.88 -5.06
CA TYR A 249 -2.40 -9.06 -4.70
C TYR A 249 -2.45 -8.87 -3.16
N SER A 250 -1.88 -7.77 -2.66
CA SER A 250 -1.79 -7.50 -1.22
C SER A 250 -1.53 -6.03 -0.89
N SER A 251 -2.29 -5.49 0.06
CA SER A 251 -2.04 -4.16 0.64
C SER A 251 -0.68 -4.04 1.33
N PHE A 252 -0.09 -5.18 1.74
CA PHE A 252 1.26 -5.23 2.31
C PHE A 252 2.30 -4.75 1.29
N CYS A 253 2.29 -5.30 0.07
CA CYS A 253 3.21 -4.88 -0.98
C CYS A 253 2.95 -3.44 -1.42
N ASP A 254 1.68 -3.04 -1.50
CA ASP A 254 1.31 -1.68 -1.89
C ASP A 254 1.97 -0.64 -0.99
N VAL A 255 1.78 -0.75 0.33
CA VAL A 255 2.36 0.25 1.24
C VAL A 255 3.89 0.18 1.30
N LEU A 256 4.49 -1.00 1.11
CA LEU A 256 5.94 -1.11 1.07
C LEU A 256 6.54 -0.49 -0.19
N ALA A 257 5.83 -0.55 -1.32
CA ALA A 257 6.21 0.19 -2.51
C ALA A 257 6.12 1.71 -2.29
N LEU A 258 5.10 2.19 -1.59
CA LEU A 258 5.00 3.59 -1.17
C LEU A 258 6.13 3.99 -0.22
N MET A 259 6.51 3.11 0.70
CA MET A 259 7.59 3.35 1.67
C MET A 259 9.01 3.27 1.09
N ASN A 260 9.19 2.65 -0.06
CA ASN A 260 10.50 2.36 -0.64
C ASN A 260 11.09 3.56 -1.39
N GLU A 261 12.14 4.19 -0.85
CA GLU A 261 12.81 5.36 -1.46
C GLU A 261 13.59 5.04 -2.75
N ASN A 262 13.92 3.77 -3.00
CA ASN A 262 14.79 3.33 -4.09
C ASN A 262 14.03 2.54 -5.17
N LEU A 263 12.70 2.51 -5.12
CA LEU A 263 11.90 1.66 -6.00
C LEU A 263 11.95 2.18 -7.45
N GLY A 264 12.70 1.48 -8.29
CA GLY A 264 12.77 1.75 -9.72
C GLY A 264 11.61 1.12 -10.49
N ARG A 265 11.15 -0.08 -10.09
CA ARG A 265 10.09 -0.80 -10.82
C ARG A 265 9.09 -1.52 -9.93
N TRP A 266 7.83 -1.50 -10.36
CA TRP A 266 6.72 -2.21 -9.75
C TRP A 266 6.02 -3.05 -10.80
N TYR A 267 5.87 -4.36 -10.56
CA TYR A 267 5.06 -5.26 -11.37
C TYR A 267 3.87 -5.72 -10.55
N ALA A 268 2.69 -5.69 -11.16
CA ALA A 268 1.47 -6.23 -10.58
C ALA A 268 0.65 -7.01 -11.61
N PHE A 269 -0.13 -7.97 -11.14
CA PHE A 269 -0.98 -8.81 -11.97
C PHE A 269 -2.42 -8.30 -11.96
N ARG A 270 -2.94 -8.00 -13.16
CA ARG A 270 -4.28 -7.46 -13.46
C ARG A 270 -4.60 -6.12 -12.81
N SER A 271 -4.45 -5.99 -11.50
CA SER A 271 -4.66 -4.74 -10.75
C SER A 271 -3.33 -4.18 -10.26
N ILE A 272 -3.10 -2.86 -10.37
CA ILE A 272 -1.86 -2.21 -9.93
C ILE A 272 -1.73 -2.22 -8.41
N SER A 273 -2.85 -2.13 -7.69
CA SER A 273 -2.92 -2.18 -6.22
C SER A 273 -4.05 -3.11 -5.78
N ALA A 274 -4.01 -3.56 -4.52
CA ALA A 274 -5.03 -4.40 -3.91
C ALA A 274 -6.39 -3.71 -3.74
N TYR A 275 -6.44 -2.39 -3.96
CA TYR A 275 -7.66 -1.57 -3.86
C TYR A 275 -7.92 -0.77 -5.14
N GLU A 276 -7.37 -1.19 -6.28
CA GLU A 276 -7.69 -0.54 -7.56
C GLU A 276 -9.20 -0.63 -7.84
N GLY A 277 -9.80 0.49 -8.28
CA GLY A 277 -11.25 0.62 -8.43
C GLY A 277 -11.98 1.12 -7.17
N VAL A 278 -11.29 1.19 -6.02
CA VAL A 278 -11.78 1.91 -4.85
C VAL A 278 -11.44 3.40 -5.02
N GLU A 279 -12.37 4.15 -5.61
CA GLU A 279 -12.19 5.58 -5.92
C GLU A 279 -12.01 6.47 -4.67
N LEU A 280 -12.34 5.96 -3.48
CA LEU A 280 -12.34 6.69 -2.22
C LEU A 280 -11.08 6.50 -1.39
N SER A 281 -9.88 6.46 -1.97
CA SER A 281 -8.63 6.36 -1.19
C SER A 281 -7.40 6.80 -1.97
N ILE A 282 -6.23 6.92 -1.30
CA ILE A 282 -4.95 7.13 -2.01
C ILE A 282 -4.64 6.02 -3.02
N SER A 283 -5.17 4.81 -2.82
CA SER A 283 -4.96 3.68 -3.73
C SER A 283 -5.54 3.92 -5.13
N SER A 284 -6.56 4.78 -5.26
CA SER A 284 -7.10 5.21 -6.56
C SER A 284 -6.06 5.90 -7.44
N LYS A 285 -5.00 6.47 -6.84
CA LYS A 285 -3.89 7.15 -7.52
C LYS A 285 -2.56 6.43 -7.32
N PHE A 286 -2.56 5.17 -6.92
CA PHE A 286 -1.34 4.44 -6.56
C PHE A 286 -0.25 4.51 -7.64
N ALA A 287 -0.60 4.26 -8.91
CA ALA A 287 0.33 4.38 -10.03
C ALA A 287 0.93 5.79 -10.16
N ASN A 288 0.09 6.83 -9.99
CA ASN A 288 0.51 8.23 -10.01
C ASN A 288 1.41 8.60 -8.84
N ILE A 289 1.17 8.02 -7.65
CA ILE A 289 2.04 8.20 -6.48
C ILE A 289 3.42 7.60 -6.76
N LEU A 290 3.48 6.35 -7.23
CA LEU A 290 4.75 5.70 -7.56
C LEU A 290 5.51 6.43 -8.68
N GLY A 291 4.85 6.71 -9.81
CA GLY A 291 5.53 7.37 -10.93
C GLY A 291 5.92 8.82 -10.65
N SER A 292 5.30 9.50 -9.67
CA SER A 292 5.77 10.83 -9.23
C SER A 292 7.18 10.81 -8.61
N ALA A 293 7.63 9.65 -8.13
CA ALA A 293 9.00 9.40 -7.67
C ALA A 293 9.88 8.71 -8.73
N GLY A 294 9.41 8.59 -9.97
CA GLY A 294 10.17 7.99 -11.07
C GLY A 294 10.09 6.47 -11.14
N THR A 295 9.24 5.81 -10.34
CA THR A 295 9.02 4.36 -10.44
C THR A 295 8.29 4.00 -11.74
N GLU A 296 8.82 3.03 -12.47
CA GLU A 296 8.14 2.45 -13.63
C GLU A 296 7.12 1.40 -13.17
N VAL A 297 5.85 1.61 -13.52
CA VAL A 297 4.74 0.73 -13.13
C VAL A 297 4.39 -0.16 -14.33
N TYR A 298 4.43 -1.47 -14.12
CA TYR A 298 4.11 -2.49 -15.12
C TYR A 298 2.92 -3.32 -14.66
N ARG A 299 1.91 -3.42 -15.52
CA ARG A 299 0.76 -4.30 -15.33
C ARG A 299 0.91 -5.51 -16.23
N VAL A 300 0.78 -6.69 -15.64
CA VAL A 300 0.66 -7.95 -16.39
C VAL A 300 -0.82 -8.29 -16.52
N THR A 301 -1.35 -8.26 -17.74
CA THR A 301 -2.77 -8.50 -18.02
C THR A 301 -3.01 -9.93 -18.48
N ASP A 302 -4.14 -10.50 -18.05
CA ASP A 302 -4.71 -11.70 -18.68
C ASP A 302 -5.54 -11.23 -19.87
N ASP A 303 -4.98 -11.37 -21.07
CA ASP A 303 -5.59 -10.87 -22.31
C ASP A 303 -6.76 -11.74 -22.76
N ASN A 304 -6.74 -13.02 -22.41
CA ASN A 304 -7.78 -13.98 -22.78
C ASN A 304 -8.96 -13.99 -21.78
N LYS A 305 -8.81 -13.32 -20.64
CA LYS A 305 -9.79 -13.28 -19.52
C LYS A 305 -10.21 -14.68 -19.06
N SER A 306 -9.31 -15.65 -19.20
CA SER A 306 -9.57 -17.07 -18.92
C SER A 306 -9.03 -17.54 -17.58
N TYR A 307 -8.24 -16.71 -16.89
CA TYR A 307 -7.81 -16.98 -15.53
C TYR A 307 -8.91 -16.64 -14.51
N ILE A 308 -8.85 -17.25 -13.33
CA ILE A 308 -9.81 -17.11 -12.21
C ILE A 308 -10.25 -15.65 -12.05
N ALA A 309 -11.56 -15.37 -12.09
CA ALA A 309 -12.04 -13.99 -11.96
C ALA A 309 -11.79 -13.43 -10.55
N LEU A 310 -11.77 -12.10 -10.43
CA LEU A 310 -11.73 -11.43 -9.13
C LEU A 310 -13.03 -11.73 -8.37
N GLY A 311 -12.92 -12.14 -7.11
CA GLY A 311 -14.09 -12.53 -6.31
C GLY A 311 -14.50 -13.99 -6.44
N ASP A 312 -13.79 -14.79 -7.25
CA ASP A 312 -14.09 -16.21 -7.45
C ASP A 312 -13.06 -17.16 -6.82
N TRP A 313 -12.06 -16.65 -6.08
CA TRP A 313 -11.04 -17.49 -5.46
C TRP A 313 -11.62 -18.37 -4.34
N LYS A 314 -11.46 -19.69 -4.48
CA LYS A 314 -12.02 -20.72 -3.59
C LYS A 314 -11.03 -21.84 -3.27
N LEU A 315 -9.81 -21.78 -3.82
CA LEU A 315 -8.78 -22.82 -3.66
C LEU A 315 -9.27 -24.22 -4.07
N SER A 316 -10.07 -24.32 -5.14
CA SER A 316 -10.43 -25.63 -5.69
C SER A 316 -9.24 -26.30 -6.38
N PRO A 317 -9.21 -27.63 -6.55
CA PRO A 317 -8.15 -28.32 -7.30
C PRO A 317 -7.94 -27.74 -8.71
N GLU A 318 -9.01 -27.36 -9.39
CA GLU A 318 -8.96 -26.75 -10.74
C GLU A 318 -8.34 -25.34 -10.68
N GLN A 319 -8.63 -24.57 -9.63
CA GLN A 319 -8.03 -23.25 -9.44
C GLN A 319 -6.55 -23.36 -9.06
N VAL A 320 -6.16 -24.37 -8.30
CA VAL A 320 -4.75 -24.68 -8.03
C VAL A 320 -4.03 -25.09 -9.32
N ASP A 321 -4.66 -25.89 -10.18
CA ASP A 321 -4.13 -26.23 -11.50
C ASP A 321 -3.95 -24.97 -12.37
N GLN A 322 -4.94 -24.09 -12.43
CA GLN A 322 -4.81 -22.80 -13.10
C GLN A 322 -3.67 -21.97 -12.51
N LEU A 323 -3.58 -21.86 -11.18
CA LEU A 323 -2.52 -21.10 -10.50
C LEU A 323 -1.11 -21.59 -10.92
N LEU A 324 -0.93 -22.90 -11.15
CA LEU A 324 0.36 -23.49 -11.50
C LEU A 324 0.63 -23.53 -13.01
N ASN A 325 -0.40 -23.82 -13.82
CA ASN A 325 -0.27 -24.19 -15.23
C ASN A 325 -0.89 -23.16 -16.19
N TYR A 326 -1.34 -22.00 -15.71
CA TYR A 326 -1.88 -20.95 -16.57
C TYR A 326 -0.85 -20.52 -17.64
N PRO A 327 -1.17 -20.55 -18.95
CA PRO A 327 -0.17 -20.30 -19.99
C PRO A 327 0.37 -18.87 -19.99
N ALA A 328 1.70 -18.73 -20.05
CA ALA A 328 2.35 -17.42 -20.21
C ALA A 328 1.94 -16.71 -21.51
N SER A 329 1.58 -17.46 -22.56
CA SER A 329 1.06 -16.91 -23.82
C SER A 329 -0.29 -16.19 -23.69
N CYS A 330 -1.00 -16.38 -22.57
CA CYS A 330 -2.21 -15.63 -22.25
C CYS A 330 -1.92 -14.29 -21.54
N LEU A 331 -0.65 -14.00 -21.22
CA LEU A 331 -0.23 -12.82 -20.47
C LEU A 331 0.48 -11.82 -21.37
N SER A 332 0.24 -10.53 -21.14
CA SER A 332 1.07 -9.45 -21.69
C SER A 332 1.50 -8.48 -20.61
N ILE A 333 2.70 -7.91 -20.77
CA ILE A 333 3.21 -6.85 -19.89
C ILE A 333 3.01 -5.51 -20.56
N LYS A 334 2.39 -4.56 -19.85
CA LYS A 334 2.21 -3.19 -20.30
C LYS A 334 2.79 -2.23 -19.27
N ARG A 335 3.52 -1.23 -19.74
CA ARG A 335 3.91 -0.10 -18.90
C ARG A 335 2.69 0.81 -18.74
N GLU A 336 2.37 1.16 -17.50
CA GLU A 336 1.29 2.07 -17.19
C GLU A 336 1.70 3.50 -17.54
N ASN A 337 0.80 4.22 -18.20
CA ASN A 337 0.98 5.64 -18.48
C ASN A 337 0.70 6.42 -17.20
N VAL A 338 1.73 6.55 -16.38
CA VAL A 338 1.66 7.42 -15.21
C VAL A 338 1.71 8.86 -15.69
N LEU A 339 0.69 9.67 -15.36
CA LEU A 339 0.72 11.08 -15.69
C LEU A 339 1.92 11.70 -14.97
N PRO A 340 2.83 12.40 -15.68
CA PRO A 340 3.91 13.10 -15.00
C PRO A 340 3.28 14.03 -13.96
N SER A 341 3.81 13.99 -12.74
CA SER A 341 3.51 15.03 -11.76
C SER A 341 3.78 16.37 -12.46
N SER A 342 2.78 17.25 -12.50
CA SER A 342 3.01 18.63 -12.94
C SER A 342 4.22 19.14 -12.14
N PRO A 343 5.27 19.65 -12.81
CA PRO A 343 6.48 20.04 -12.11
C PRO A 343 6.09 21.04 -11.03
N LEU A 344 6.32 20.65 -9.77
CA LEU A 344 6.21 21.57 -8.65
C LEU A 344 7.13 22.75 -8.98
N VAL A 345 6.52 23.93 -9.11
CA VAL A 345 7.23 25.19 -9.01
C VAL A 345 7.97 25.13 -7.69
N LYS A 346 9.30 25.04 -7.74
CA LYS A 346 10.18 25.19 -6.58
C LYS A 346 9.85 26.55 -5.95
N GLY A 347 9.02 26.58 -4.92
CA GLY A 347 8.58 27.86 -4.35
C GLY A 347 7.59 27.80 -3.19
N GLU A 348 6.74 26.76 -3.08
CA GLU A 348 5.74 26.72 -2.01
C GLU A 348 6.08 25.65 -0.97
N ILE A 349 7.04 26.00 -0.12
CA ILE A 349 7.12 25.50 1.26
C ILE A 349 6.81 26.71 2.14
N ILE A 350 5.57 26.82 2.60
CA ILE A 350 5.21 27.53 3.84
C ILE A 350 4.18 26.68 4.57
#